data_AF-W1WRV7-F1
#
_entry.id   AF-W1WRV7-F1
#
_cell.length_a   1.000
_cell.length_b   1.000
_cell.length_c   1.000
_cell.angle_alpha   90.00
_cell.angle_beta   90.00
_cell.angle_gamma   90.00
#
_symmetry.space_group_name_H-M   'P 1'
#
loop_
_entity.id
_entity.type
_entity.pdbx_description
1 polymer ?
#
loop_
_entity_poly.entity_id
_entity_poly.type
_entity_poly.pdbx_seq_one_letter_code
_entity_poly.pdbx_strand_id
1 'polypeptide(L)'
;MANINLETLTLLYEGKAKQVYQTDNKDEYIVHYKDDATAFNGEKHDTILGKGVLNNKISSFFFELLKKEGVPTHFVRREDDRNQTVLTLDIIPLEVIVRNIAAGSMAKRFGIEEGTLLKHPILEFCYKNDELGDPFANESQITALGWATQEQLDVIST
;
A
#
# COMPACT_ATOMS: atom_id res chain seq x y z
N MET A 1 -18.45 11.16 -14.31
CA MET A 1 -17.90 10.09 -13.46
C MET A 1 -19.01 9.10 -13.24
N ALA A 2 -18.77 7.82 -13.50
CA ALA A 2 -19.77 6.79 -13.32
C ALA A 2 -19.84 6.43 -11.83
N ASN A 3 -21.02 6.42 -11.22
CA ASN A 3 -21.17 5.91 -9.86
C ASN A 3 -21.13 4.38 -9.94
N ILE A 4 -20.11 3.76 -9.34
CA ILE A 4 -20.06 2.30 -9.27
C ILE A 4 -21.06 1.81 -8.22
N ASN A 5 -21.93 0.91 -8.63
CA ASN A 5 -22.78 0.18 -7.69
C ASN A 5 -22.02 -1.03 -7.14
N LEU A 6 -21.49 -0.89 -5.91
CA LEU A 6 -20.71 -1.96 -5.28
C LEU A 6 -21.58 -3.17 -4.89
N GLU A 7 -22.89 -2.99 -4.68
CA GLU A 7 -23.80 -4.08 -4.29
C GLU A 7 -23.96 -5.13 -5.40
N THR A 8 -23.65 -4.76 -6.65
CA THR A 8 -23.71 -5.69 -7.79
C THR A 8 -22.39 -6.43 -8.02
N LEU A 9 -21.33 -6.09 -7.29
CA LEU A 9 -19.99 -6.66 -7.46
C LEU A 9 -19.66 -7.66 -6.36
N THR A 10 -18.84 -8.65 -6.69
CA THR A 10 -18.33 -9.64 -5.73
C THR A 10 -17.17 -9.05 -4.93
N LEU A 11 -17.31 -8.94 -3.61
CA LEU A 11 -16.23 -8.59 -2.70
C LEU A 11 -15.22 -9.74 -2.62
N LEU A 12 -13.95 -9.47 -2.94
CA LEU A 12 -12.86 -10.45 -2.87
C LEU A 12 -12.09 -10.36 -1.56
N TYR A 13 -11.84 -9.13 -1.09
CA TYR A 13 -11.04 -8.88 0.09
C TYR A 13 -11.46 -7.57 0.75
N GLU A 14 -11.53 -7.59 2.07
CA GLU A 14 -11.69 -6.39 2.89
C GLU A 14 -10.52 -6.27 3.86
N GLY A 15 -9.75 -5.20 3.70
CA GLY A 15 -8.69 -4.81 4.62
C GLY A 15 -9.12 -3.69 5.56
N LYS A 16 -8.17 -3.25 6.38
CA LYS A 16 -8.38 -2.18 7.38
C LYS A 16 -8.94 -0.88 6.79
N ALA A 17 -8.52 -0.50 5.58
CA ALA A 17 -8.88 0.79 4.97
C ALA A 17 -9.50 0.72 3.56
N LYS A 18 -9.54 -0.47 2.95
CA LYS A 18 -9.95 -0.65 1.55
C LYS A 18 -10.71 -1.96 1.38
N GLN A 19 -11.65 -1.97 0.44
CA GLN A 19 -12.29 -3.18 -0.08
C GLN A 19 -11.89 -3.37 -1.54
N VAL A 20 -11.78 -4.62 -1.98
CA VAL A 20 -11.41 -4.99 -3.35
C VAL A 20 -12.52 -5.85 -3.93
N TYR A 21 -13.06 -5.42 -5.07
CA TYR A 21 -14.17 -6.07 -5.75
C TYR A 21 -13.74 -6.59 -7.11
N GLN A 22 -14.29 -7.75 -7.47
CA GLN A 22 -14.15 -8.32 -8.80
C GLN A 22 -14.95 -7.51 -9.83
N THR A 23 -14.43 -7.43 -11.06
CA THR A 23 -15.17 -6.90 -12.22
C THR A 23 -15.43 -7.99 -13.26
N ASP A 24 -16.21 -7.67 -14.29
CA ASP A 24 -16.40 -8.55 -15.45
C ASP A 24 -15.09 -8.77 -16.24
N ASN A 25 -14.13 -7.84 -16.11
CA ASN A 25 -12.80 -7.97 -16.67
C ASN A 25 -11.87 -8.64 -15.64
N LYS A 26 -11.35 -9.83 -15.96
CA LYS A 26 -10.46 -10.60 -15.06
C LYS A 26 -9.12 -9.93 -14.79
N ASP A 27 -8.73 -8.96 -15.63
CA ASP A 27 -7.50 -8.20 -15.48
C ASP A 27 -7.70 -6.91 -14.68
N GLU A 28 -8.93 -6.63 -14.22
CA GLU A 28 -9.26 -5.42 -13.45
C GLU A 28 -10.04 -5.71 -12.16
N TYR A 29 -9.71 -4.96 -11.11
CA TYR A 29 -10.46 -4.87 -9.86
C TYR A 29 -10.95 -3.45 -9.60
N ILE A 30 -12.04 -3.33 -8.82
CA ILE A 30 -12.42 -2.07 -8.18
C ILE A 30 -11.86 -2.03 -6.76
N VAL A 31 -11.12 -0.97 -6.46
CA VAL A 31 -10.69 -0.65 -5.09
C VAL A 31 -11.58 0.45 -4.53
N HIS A 32 -12.26 0.15 -3.43
CA HIS A 32 -13.09 1.08 -2.68
C HIS A 32 -12.35 1.57 -1.42
N TYR A 33 -12.30 2.89 -1.22
CA TYR A 33 -11.65 3.50 -0.06
C TYR A 33 -12.64 3.79 1.06
N LYS A 34 -12.40 3.17 2.22
CA LYS A 34 -13.23 3.33 3.43
C LYS A 34 -12.80 4.52 4.30
N ASP A 35 -13.73 4.98 5.13
CA ASP A 35 -13.49 6.03 6.13
C ASP A 35 -12.87 5.48 7.43
N ASP A 36 -12.74 4.16 7.57
CA ASP A 36 -12.06 3.48 8.68
C ASP A 36 -10.61 3.96 8.84
N ALA A 37 -10.25 4.38 10.04
CA ALA A 37 -8.89 4.69 10.44
C ALA A 37 -8.46 3.72 11.54
N THR A 38 -7.34 3.03 11.32
CA THR A 38 -6.76 2.09 12.28
C THR A 38 -5.35 2.52 12.69
N ALA A 39 -5.01 2.42 13.96
CA ALA A 39 -3.66 2.60 14.48
C ALA A 39 -3.26 1.45 15.41
N PHE A 40 -1.94 1.31 15.66
CA PHE A 40 -1.38 0.29 16.57
C PHE A 40 -1.85 -1.13 16.22
N ASN A 41 -1.60 -1.58 14.99
CA ASN A 41 -2.03 -2.88 14.48
C ASN A 41 -3.55 -3.18 14.60
N GLY A 42 -4.38 -2.15 14.71
CA GLY A 42 -5.83 -2.29 14.80
C GLY A 42 -6.38 -2.15 16.23
N GLU A 43 -5.53 -1.96 17.24
CA GLU A 43 -5.98 -1.71 18.63
C GLU A 43 -6.84 -0.45 18.75
N LYS A 44 -6.61 0.54 17.87
CA LYS A 44 -7.44 1.73 17.76
C LYS A 44 -8.14 1.75 16.42
N HIS A 45 -9.47 1.71 16.42
CA HIS A 45 -10.33 1.87 15.24
C HIS A 45 -11.28 3.05 15.45
N ASP A 46 -11.41 3.90 14.44
CA ASP A 46 -12.33 5.02 14.41
C ASP A 46 -12.78 5.29 12.96
N THR A 47 -13.84 6.08 12.78
CA THR A 47 -14.31 6.51 11.45
C THR A 47 -14.06 8.00 11.26
N ILE A 48 -13.26 8.34 10.25
CA ILE A 48 -12.99 9.74 9.89
C ILE A 48 -13.75 10.05 8.60
N LEU A 49 -14.87 10.77 8.72
CA LEU A 49 -15.73 11.10 7.59
C LEU A 49 -14.94 11.78 6.47
N GLY A 50 -15.05 11.24 5.25
CA GLY A 50 -14.38 11.77 4.07
C GLY A 50 -12.91 11.35 3.92
N LYS A 51 -12.34 10.59 4.87
CA LYS A 51 -10.99 10.03 4.74
C LYS A 51 -10.84 9.20 3.46
N GLY A 52 -11.81 8.33 3.16
CA GLY A 52 -11.78 7.48 1.97
C GLY A 52 -11.79 8.30 0.68
N VAL A 53 -12.58 9.37 0.65
CA VAL A 53 -12.64 10.30 -0.50
C VAL A 53 -11.30 11.00 -0.71
N LEU A 54 -10.73 11.55 0.36
CA LEU A 54 -9.41 12.22 0.28
C LEU A 54 -8.32 11.24 -0.14
N ASN A 55 -8.28 10.05 0.47
CA ASN A 55 -7.28 9.03 0.15
C ASN A 55 -7.37 8.57 -1.30
N ASN A 56 -8.58 8.33 -1.83
CA ASN A 56 -8.76 7.96 -3.23
C ASN A 56 -8.24 9.07 -4.16
N LYS A 57 -8.60 10.34 -3.90
CA LYS A 57 -8.15 11.49 -4.70
C LYS A 57 -6.63 11.66 -4.68
N ILE A 58 -6.02 11.60 -3.49
CA ILE A 58 -4.57 11.72 -3.31
C ILE A 58 -3.84 10.55 -3.98
N SER A 59 -4.32 9.32 -3.75
CA SER A 59 -3.74 8.11 -4.35
C SER A 59 -3.80 8.16 -5.88
N SER A 60 -4.96 8.52 -6.45
CA SER A 60 -5.12 8.67 -7.90
C SER A 60 -4.15 9.70 -8.47
N PHE A 61 -4.01 10.86 -7.81
CA PHE A 61 -3.08 11.91 -8.25
C PHE A 61 -1.62 11.41 -8.31
N PHE A 62 -1.16 10.74 -7.26
CA PHE A 62 0.22 10.22 -7.24
C PHE A 62 0.43 9.09 -8.25
N PHE A 63 -0.56 8.20 -8.43
CA PHE A 63 -0.46 7.15 -9.44
C PHE A 63 -0.44 7.70 -10.87
N GLU A 64 -1.23 8.74 -11.16
CA GLU A 64 -1.18 9.44 -12.45
C GLU A 64 0.17 10.11 -12.68
N LEU A 65 0.75 10.74 -11.64
CA LEU A 65 2.08 11.33 -11.70
C LEU A 65 3.16 10.27 -11.96
N LEU A 66 3.15 9.17 -11.20
CA LEU A 66 4.10 8.06 -11.36
C LEU A 66 4.04 7.46 -12.77
N LYS A 67 2.82 7.24 -13.28
CA LYS A 67 2.60 6.74 -14.64
C LYS A 67 3.15 7.71 -15.70
N LYS A 68 2.99 9.02 -15.50
CA LYS A 68 3.54 10.06 -16.39
C LYS A 68 5.07 10.03 -16.41
N GLU A 69 5.71 9.76 -15.28
CA GLU A 69 7.16 9.60 -15.16
C GLU A 69 7.68 8.21 -15.57
N GLY A 70 6.81 7.36 -16.12
CA GLY A 70 7.18 6.04 -16.66
C GLY A 70 7.26 4.91 -15.63
N VAL A 71 6.83 5.14 -14.39
CA VAL A 71 6.78 4.10 -13.36
C VAL A 71 5.55 3.22 -13.61
N PRO A 72 5.71 1.89 -13.79
CA PRO A 72 4.57 0.99 -13.94
C PRO A 72 3.80 0.89 -12.62
N THR A 73 2.48 1.03 -12.69
CA THR A 73 1.60 0.95 -11.52
C THR A 73 0.34 0.16 -11.86
N HIS A 74 -0.36 -0.34 -10.85
CA HIS A 74 -1.65 -1.00 -11.07
C HIS A 74 -2.78 -0.03 -11.44
N PHE A 75 -2.58 1.28 -11.32
CA PHE A 75 -3.68 2.23 -11.44
C PHE A 75 -4.11 2.39 -12.91
N VAL A 76 -5.37 2.11 -13.18
CA VAL A 76 -5.97 2.30 -14.50
C VAL A 76 -6.61 3.68 -14.58
N ARG A 77 -7.57 3.96 -13.68
CA ARG A 77 -8.32 5.22 -13.62
C ARG A 77 -9.10 5.37 -12.33
N ARG A 78 -9.41 6.62 -11.95
CA ARG A 78 -10.38 6.92 -10.89
C ARG A 78 -11.80 6.92 -11.45
N GLU A 79 -12.74 6.27 -10.77
CA GLU A 79 -14.13 6.14 -11.23
C GLU A 79 -15.02 7.23 -10.64
N ASP A 80 -14.92 7.42 -9.33
CA ASP A 80 -15.69 8.39 -8.56
C ASP A 80 -14.91 8.87 -7.32
N ASP A 81 -15.60 9.43 -6.33
CA ASP A 81 -14.98 9.94 -5.11
C ASP A 81 -14.32 8.86 -4.26
N ARG A 82 -14.77 7.60 -4.29
CA ARG A 82 -14.28 6.51 -3.42
C ARG A 82 -13.69 5.32 -4.15
N ASN A 83 -13.93 5.21 -5.46
CA ASN A 83 -13.58 4.04 -6.24
C ASN A 83 -12.54 4.35 -7.30
N GLN A 84 -11.64 3.39 -7.54
CA GLN A 84 -10.72 3.38 -8.66
C GLN A 84 -10.64 1.98 -9.27
N THR A 85 -10.42 1.92 -10.59
CA THR A 85 -10.12 0.68 -11.31
C THR A 85 -8.61 0.46 -11.31
N VAL A 86 -8.19 -0.74 -10.93
CA VAL A 86 -6.79 -1.16 -10.90
C VAL A 86 -6.59 -2.49 -11.61
N LEU A 87 -5.37 -2.75 -12.08
CA LEU A 87 -4.96 -4.04 -12.60
C LEU A 87 -4.91 -5.08 -11.48
N THR A 88 -5.25 -6.33 -11.82
CA THR A 88 -5.01 -7.46 -10.92
C THR A 88 -3.52 -7.72 -10.75
N LEU A 89 -3.11 -8.12 -9.54
CA LEU A 89 -1.71 -8.37 -9.19
C LEU A 89 -1.58 -9.55 -8.23
N ASP A 90 -0.48 -10.28 -8.39
CA ASP A 90 0.05 -11.16 -7.34
C ASP A 90 0.95 -10.33 -6.42
N ILE A 91 0.44 -10.01 -5.23
CA ILE A 91 1.15 -9.14 -4.28
C ILE A 91 2.33 -9.88 -3.66
N ILE A 92 3.52 -9.31 -3.81
CA ILE A 92 4.69 -9.71 -3.02
C ILE A 92 4.42 -9.31 -1.56
N PRO A 93 4.51 -10.23 -0.58
CA PRO A 93 4.11 -10.00 0.81
C PRO A 93 5.14 -9.18 1.60
N LEU A 94 5.57 -8.06 1.03
CA LEU A 94 6.54 -7.15 1.62
C LEU A 94 5.97 -5.73 1.65
N GLU A 95 6.14 -5.06 2.78
CA GLU A 95 6.03 -3.61 2.84
C GLU A 95 7.38 -2.99 2.54
N VAL A 96 7.43 -2.12 1.54
CA VAL A 96 8.64 -1.44 1.09
C VAL A 96 8.60 -0.01 1.61
N ILE A 97 9.55 0.35 2.47
CA ILE A 97 9.54 1.61 3.20
C ILE A 97 10.79 2.41 2.83
N VAL A 98 10.57 3.61 2.27
CA VAL A 98 11.66 4.56 2.00
C VAL A 98 11.68 5.64 3.08
N ARG A 99 12.85 5.93 3.63
CA ARG A 99 13.05 6.94 4.67
C ARG A 99 14.10 7.96 4.24
N ASN A 100 13.72 9.23 4.20
CA ASN A 100 14.66 10.35 4.02
C ASN A 100 15.05 11.02 5.35
N ILE A 101 14.19 10.86 6.36
CA ILE A 101 14.32 11.44 7.70
C ILE A 101 14.04 10.32 8.71
N ALA A 102 14.81 10.25 9.79
CA ALA A 102 14.57 9.31 10.88
C ALA A 102 13.25 9.65 11.57
N ALA A 103 12.30 8.71 11.58
CA ALA A 103 11.00 8.85 12.23
C ALA A 103 10.39 7.48 12.56
N GLY A 104 9.39 7.49 13.44
CA GLY A 104 8.58 6.31 13.76
C GLY A 104 9.39 5.09 14.27
N SER A 105 9.03 3.90 13.79
CA SER A 105 9.58 2.62 14.27
C SER A 105 11.10 2.51 14.11
N MET A 106 11.67 3.07 13.05
CA MET A 106 13.11 3.05 12.79
C MET A 106 13.87 3.92 13.78
N ALA A 107 13.41 5.14 14.04
CA ALA A 107 14.03 6.05 15.01
C ALA A 107 14.07 5.41 16.41
N LYS A 108 12.95 4.81 16.84
CA LYS A 108 12.88 4.07 18.09
C LYS A 108 13.79 2.84 18.12
N ARG A 109 13.81 2.03 17.04
CA ARG A 109 14.60 0.79 16.94
C ARG A 109 16.10 1.04 17.04
N PHE A 110 16.60 2.13 16.45
CA PHE A 110 18.03 2.45 16.41
C PHE A 110 18.45 3.53 17.40
N GLY A 111 17.54 4.06 18.22
CA GLY A 111 17.83 5.12 19.19
C GLY A 111 18.26 6.44 18.55
N ILE A 112 17.70 6.74 17.37
CA ILE A 112 17.98 7.98 16.63
C ILE A 112 16.90 9.00 16.96
N GLU A 113 17.28 10.26 17.13
CA GLU A 113 16.33 11.35 17.35
C GLU A 113 15.41 11.53 16.13
N GLU A 114 14.10 11.60 16.39
CA GLU A 114 13.10 11.83 15.34
C GLU A 114 13.28 13.21 14.70
N GLY A 115 13.23 13.26 13.37
CA GLY A 115 13.55 14.46 12.59
C GLY A 115 15.00 14.53 12.09
N THR A 116 15.87 13.58 12.49
CA THR A 116 17.25 13.53 11.99
C THR A 116 17.30 13.31 10.48
N LEU A 117 17.97 14.22 9.75
CA LEU A 117 18.24 14.05 8.32
C LEU A 117 19.20 12.88 8.09
N LEU A 118 18.82 11.97 7.20
CA LEU A 118 19.65 10.82 6.86
C LEU A 118 20.68 11.20 5.78
N LYS A 119 21.85 10.55 5.82
CA LYS A 119 22.94 10.80 4.85
C LYS A 119 22.58 10.36 3.44
N HIS A 120 21.65 9.42 3.32
CA HIS A 120 21.06 8.92 2.09
C HIS A 120 19.69 8.31 2.43
N PRO A 121 18.77 8.16 1.46
CA PRO A 121 17.52 7.44 1.67
C PRO A 121 17.79 6.00 2.10
N ILE A 122 17.06 5.53 3.11
CA ILE A 122 17.10 4.13 3.53
C ILE A 122 15.90 3.41 2.91
N LEU A 123 16.15 2.24 2.32
CA LEU A 123 15.14 1.28 1.89
C LEU A 123 15.05 0.17 2.95
N GLU A 124 13.88 -0.01 3.55
CA GLU A 124 13.59 -1.05 4.53
C GLU A 124 12.46 -1.94 4.05
N PHE A 125 12.58 -3.24 4.31
CA PHE A 125 11.52 -4.20 4.07
C PHE A 125 10.91 -4.70 5.38
N CYS A 126 9.59 -4.84 5.42
CA CYS A 126 8.88 -5.57 6.46
C CYS A 126 8.08 -6.70 5.82
N TYR A 127 8.05 -7.87 6.45
CA TYR A 127 7.17 -8.95 6.02
C TYR A 127 5.73 -8.58 6.34
N LYS A 128 4.86 -8.56 5.32
CA LYS A 128 3.47 -8.18 5.50
C LYS A 128 2.70 -9.29 6.21
N ASN A 129 2.56 -9.18 7.52
CA ASN A 129 1.84 -10.12 8.35
C ASN A 129 1.35 -9.42 9.63
N ASP A 130 0.06 -9.10 9.64
CA ASP A 130 -0.58 -8.40 10.75
C ASP A 130 -0.46 -9.15 12.10
N GLU A 131 -0.47 -10.50 12.08
CA GLU A 131 -0.37 -11.32 13.30
C GLU A 131 1.03 -11.26 13.92
N LEU A 132 2.07 -11.12 13.08
CA LEU A 132 3.46 -10.96 13.50
C LEU A 132 3.85 -9.49 13.72
N GLY A 133 2.93 -8.56 13.47
CA GLY A 133 3.17 -7.12 13.60
C GLY A 133 4.16 -6.57 12.57
N ASP A 134 4.08 -7.08 11.33
CA ASP A 134 4.87 -6.65 10.18
C ASP A 134 6.39 -6.58 10.46
N PRO A 135 7.04 -7.71 10.80
CA PRO A 135 8.41 -7.70 11.28
C PRO A 135 9.39 -7.23 10.20
N PHE A 136 10.42 -6.49 10.62
CA PHE A 136 11.53 -6.11 9.76
C PHE A 136 12.22 -7.34 9.15
N ALA A 137 12.55 -7.25 7.87
CA ALA A 137 13.25 -8.30 7.14
C ALA A 137 14.39 -7.70 6.31
N ASN A 138 15.52 -8.40 6.26
CA ASN A 138 16.58 -8.12 5.29
C ASN A 138 16.45 -9.02 4.05
N GLU A 139 17.16 -8.69 2.97
CA GLU A 139 17.11 -9.45 1.71
C GLU A 139 17.45 -10.93 1.87
N SER A 140 18.40 -11.26 2.77
CA SER A 140 18.77 -12.65 3.05
C SER A 140 17.61 -13.44 3.66
N GLN A 141 16.83 -12.84 4.56
CA GLN A 141 15.64 -13.46 5.13
C GLN A 141 14.54 -13.59 4.09
N ILE A 142 14.31 -12.55 3.28
CA ILE A 142 13.27 -12.51 2.24
C ILE A 142 13.48 -13.64 1.23
N THR A 143 14.71 -13.77 0.72
CA THR A 143 15.06 -14.78 -0.28
C THR A 143 15.08 -16.18 0.32
N ALA A 144 15.62 -16.37 1.53
CA ALA A 144 15.65 -17.67 2.20
C ALA A 144 14.26 -18.20 2.56
N LEU A 145 13.31 -17.31 2.87
CA LEU A 145 11.93 -17.67 3.19
C LEU A 145 11.00 -17.71 1.96
N GLY A 146 11.52 -17.38 0.77
CA GLY A 146 10.79 -17.45 -0.49
C GLY A 146 9.70 -16.39 -0.65
N TRP A 147 9.82 -15.25 0.04
CA TRP A 147 8.84 -14.17 -0.07
C TRP A 147 9.02 -13.33 -1.35
N ALA A 148 10.24 -13.24 -1.85
CA ALA A 148 10.58 -12.67 -3.15
C ALA A 148 11.89 -13.29 -3.68
N THR A 149 12.07 -13.29 -5.00
CA THR A 149 13.35 -13.64 -5.63
C THR A 149 14.32 -12.47 -5.56
N GLN A 150 15.63 -12.74 -5.75
CA GLN A 150 16.61 -11.65 -5.86
C GLN A 150 16.29 -10.72 -7.03
N GLU A 151 15.88 -11.26 -8.17
CA GLU A 151 15.49 -10.46 -9.35
C GLU A 151 14.33 -9.51 -9.03
N GLN A 152 13.34 -9.95 -8.26
CA GLN A 152 12.23 -9.08 -7.82
C GLN A 152 12.72 -7.98 -6.87
N LEU A 153 13.63 -8.30 -5.95
CA LEU A 153 14.20 -7.32 -5.02
C LEU A 153 15.04 -6.26 -5.73
N ASP A 154 15.82 -6.66 -6.73
CA ASP A 154 16.63 -5.76 -7.54
C ASP A 154 15.73 -4.76 -8.28
N VAL A 155 14.61 -5.23 -8.85
CA VAL A 155 13.61 -4.36 -9.50
C VAL A 155 12.93 -3.43 -8.51
N ILE A 156 12.56 -3.91 -7.32
CA ILE A 156 11.91 -3.10 -6.27
C ILE A 156 12.83 -2.00 -5.76
N SER A 157 14.14 -2.24 -5.74
CA SER A 157 15.15 -1.36 -5.13
C SER A 157 15.78 -0.36 -6.11
N THR A 158 15.35 -0.37 -7.38
CA THR A 158 15.85 0.54 -8.44
C THR A 158 15.13 1.89 -8.41
#